data_AF-A0A0L0TCR4-F1
#
_entry.id   AF-A0A0L0TCR4-F1
#
_cell.length_a   1.000
_cell.length_b   1.000
_cell.length_c   1.000
_cell.angle_alpha   90.00
_cell.angle_beta   90.00
_cell.angle_gamma   90.00
#
_symmetry.space_group_name_H-M   'P 1'
#
loop_
_entity.id
_entity.type
_entity.pdbx_description
1 polymer ?
#
loop_
_entity_poly.entity_id
_entity_poly.type
_entity_poly.pdbx_seq_one_letter_code
_entity_poly.pdbx_strand_id
1 'polypeptide(L)'
;MLLAAFSTSADQLSVSLYLLQQYLPGTTDFTVYLDTILASGSKIILFFGFPSNAKLIMRQAKAKGMVRPDYIWVGTHTMYNYLDNLATESDRRLANGMMFSTLREDHPTSQYQTLRSQYLAQYPSQPKSLMSGFALTYYDCLLALTNGIRPFLLTAHNH
;
A
#
# COMPACT_ATOMS: atom_id res chain seq x y z
N MET A 1 -1.86 1.28 14.95
CA MET A 1 -1.80 -0.18 14.76
C MET A 1 -0.66 -0.60 13.84
N LEU A 2 -0.57 -0.07 12.62
CA LEU A 2 0.49 -0.44 11.65
C LEU A 2 1.92 -0.15 12.14
N LEU A 3 2.11 1.03 12.74
CA LEU A 3 3.41 1.48 13.24
C LEU A 3 3.94 0.60 14.39
N ALA A 4 3.06 0.22 15.31
CA ALA A 4 3.43 -0.67 16.43
C ALA A 4 3.82 -2.07 15.93
N ALA A 5 3.07 -2.62 14.98
CA ALA A 5 3.41 -3.90 14.37
C ALA A 5 4.77 -3.85 13.64
N PHE A 6 5.04 -2.75 12.92
CA PHE A 6 6.33 -2.56 12.26
C PHE A 6 7.47 -2.50 13.29
N SER A 7 7.33 -1.72 14.37
CA SER A 7 8.36 -1.63 15.42
C SER A 7 8.71 -3.00 15.99
N THR A 8 7.71 -3.82 16.32
CA THR A 8 7.95 -5.19 16.81
C THR A 8 8.72 -6.04 15.80
N SER A 9 8.35 -6.00 14.51
CA SER A 9 9.07 -6.76 13.48
C SER A 9 10.48 -6.21 13.22
N ALA A 10 10.68 -4.89 13.29
CA ALA A 10 11.98 -4.27 13.13
C ALA A 10 12.95 -4.74 14.23
N ASP A 11 12.49 -4.77 15.48
CA ASP A 11 13.25 -5.28 16.61
C ASP A 11 13.66 -6.75 16.41
N GLN A 12 12.72 -7.60 15.96
CA GLN A 12 12.98 -9.01 15.67
C GLN A 12 14.01 -9.22 14.55
N LEU A 13 14.07 -8.29 13.59
CA LEU A 13 14.97 -8.35 12.43
C LEU A 13 16.26 -7.54 12.65
N SER A 14 16.50 -7.01 13.86
CA SER A 14 17.64 -6.14 14.17
C SER A 14 17.73 -4.89 13.27
N VAL A 15 16.58 -4.36 12.85
CA VAL A 15 16.47 -3.11 12.10
C VAL A 15 16.30 -1.96 13.09
N SER A 16 17.29 -1.05 13.13
CA SER A 16 17.24 0.10 14.04
C SER A 16 16.25 1.16 13.56
N LEU A 17 15.29 1.50 14.43
CA LEU A 17 14.41 2.64 14.26
C LEU A 17 15.03 3.89 14.89
N TYR A 18 15.47 4.83 14.05
CA TYR A 18 16.14 6.05 14.52
C TYR A 18 15.18 7.07 15.12
N LEU A 19 13.99 7.22 14.53
CA LEU A 19 12.98 8.15 14.99
C LEU A 19 11.60 7.76 14.48
N LEU A 20 10.58 8.30 15.14
CA LEU A 20 9.18 8.15 14.79
C LEU A 20 8.55 9.54 14.78
N GLN A 21 7.90 9.90 13.66
CA GLN A 21 7.14 11.14 13.54
C GLN A 21 5.67 10.82 13.30
N GLN A 22 4.79 11.56 13.96
CA GLN A 22 3.35 11.49 13.77
C GLN A 22 2.79 12.89 13.56
N TYR A 23 2.05 13.06 12.48
CA TYR A 23 1.31 14.30 12.20
C TYR A 23 -0.18 14.10 12.43
N LEU A 24 -0.91 15.21 12.62
CA LEU A 24 -2.34 15.20 12.88
C LEU A 24 -3.15 15.27 11.57
N PRO A 25 -4.40 14.77 11.55
CA PRO A 25 -5.30 15.04 10.43
C PRO A 25 -5.44 16.54 10.17
N GLY A 26 -5.39 16.94 8.90
CA GLY A 26 -5.46 18.36 8.50
C GLY A 26 -4.13 19.11 8.52
N THR A 27 -3.01 18.49 8.91
CA THR A 27 -1.68 19.09 8.78
C THR A 27 -1.40 19.45 7.32
N THR A 28 -1.06 20.72 7.06
CA THR A 28 -0.66 21.23 5.74
C THR A 28 0.81 21.66 5.69
N ASP A 29 1.43 21.88 6.84
CA ASP A 29 2.86 22.17 6.96
C ASP A 29 3.55 20.99 7.66
N PHE A 30 4.43 20.32 6.92
CA PHE A 30 5.18 19.16 7.41
C PHE A 30 6.64 19.50 7.73
N THR A 31 6.99 20.79 7.72
CA THR A 31 8.37 21.28 7.86
C THR A 31 9.06 20.72 9.10
N VAL A 32 8.43 20.79 10.28
CA VAL A 32 9.01 20.29 11.54
C VAL A 32 9.30 18.79 11.50
N TYR A 33 8.41 17.99 10.92
CA TYR A 33 8.61 16.54 10.81
C TYR A 33 9.74 16.21 9.84
N LEU A 34 9.79 16.90 8.70
CA LEU A 34 10.83 16.70 7.69
C LEU A 34 12.19 17.18 8.17
N ASP A 35 12.26 18.28 8.92
CA ASP A 35 13.50 18.75 9.54
C ASP A 35 14.02 17.77 10.59
N THR A 36 13.12 17.16 11.37
CA THR A 36 13.50 16.11 12.32
C THR A 36 14.06 14.88 11.61
N ILE A 37 13.44 14.45 10.50
CA ILE A 37 13.95 13.35 9.66
C ILE A 37 15.29 13.71 9.01
N LEU A 38 15.44 14.95 8.55
CA LEU A 38 16.69 15.41 7.94
C LEU A 38 17.83 15.43 8.95
N ALA A 39 17.56 15.90 10.17
CA ALA A 39 18.53 16.00 11.26
C ALA A 39 19.01 14.64 11.78
N SER A 40 18.21 13.57 11.65
CA SER A 40 18.64 12.22 12.01
C SER A 40 19.62 11.59 11.03
N GLY A 41 19.78 12.18 9.85
CA GLY A 41 20.57 11.60 8.77
C GLY A 41 19.93 10.38 8.11
N SER A 42 18.68 10.04 8.43
CA SER A 42 18.00 8.88 7.85
C SER A 42 17.73 9.08 6.36
N LYS A 43 18.11 8.08 5.56
CA LYS A 43 17.92 8.05 4.09
C LYS A 43 16.82 7.09 3.64
N ILE A 44 16.40 6.19 4.53
CA ILE A 44 15.26 5.29 4.32
C ILE A 44 14.13 5.79 5.21
N ILE A 45 13.02 6.22 4.59
CA ILE A 45 11.86 6.77 5.29
C ILE A 45 10.68 5.86 5.03
N LEU A 46 10.11 5.31 6.11
CA LEU A 46 8.86 4.55 6.04
C LEU A 46 7.68 5.50 6.22
N PHE A 47 6.81 5.55 5.22
CA PHE A 47 5.67 6.45 5.17
C PHE A 47 4.35 5.69 5.35
N PHE A 48 3.80 5.78 6.56
CA PHE A 48 2.51 5.20 6.94
C PHE A 48 1.39 6.27 6.96
N GLY A 49 1.35 7.12 5.92
CA GLY A 49 0.37 8.20 5.81
C GLY A 49 -0.68 7.98 4.73
N PHE A 50 -1.54 8.99 4.54
CA PHE A 50 -2.58 8.97 3.50
C PHE A 50 -2.07 9.43 2.14
N PRO A 51 -2.54 8.83 1.02
CA PRO A 51 -2.16 9.25 -0.33
C PRO A 51 -2.47 10.72 -0.64
N SER A 52 -3.55 11.25 -0.06
CA SER A 52 -3.96 12.65 -0.20
C SER A 52 -2.92 13.63 0.35
N ASN A 53 -2.20 13.27 1.41
CA ASN A 53 -1.15 14.10 2.01
C ASN A 53 0.20 13.88 1.33
N ALA A 54 0.42 12.73 0.71
CA ALA A 54 1.71 12.33 0.13
C ALA A 54 2.25 13.37 -0.86
N LYS A 55 1.39 13.92 -1.73
CA LYS A 55 1.82 14.95 -2.70
C LYS A 55 2.40 16.20 -2.02
N LEU A 56 1.75 16.69 -0.96
CA LEU A 56 2.21 17.86 -0.23
C LEU A 56 3.49 17.57 0.54
N ILE A 57 3.56 16.42 1.21
CA ILE A 57 4.75 15.95 1.92
C ILE A 57 5.94 15.83 0.95
N MET A 58 5.76 15.16 -0.19
CA MET A 58 6.84 14.94 -1.14
C MET A 58 7.30 16.26 -1.81
N ARG A 59 6.41 17.24 -1.98
CA ARG A 59 6.80 18.60 -2.42
C ARG A 59 7.71 19.29 -1.40
N GLN A 60 7.34 19.27 -0.12
CA GLN A 60 8.14 19.88 0.95
C GLN A 60 9.46 19.12 1.17
N ALA A 61 9.42 17.78 1.11
CA ALA A 61 10.59 16.92 1.17
C ALA A 61 11.57 17.21 0.01
N LYS A 62 11.06 17.39 -1.20
CA LYS A 62 11.87 17.78 -2.37
C LYS A 62 12.53 19.15 -2.17
N ALA A 63 11.81 20.13 -1.63
CA ALA A 63 12.37 21.45 -1.31
C ALA A 63 13.51 21.36 -0.28
N LYS A 64 13.48 20.36 0.60
CA LYS A 64 14.53 20.04 1.58
C LYS A 64 15.61 19.07 1.05
N GLY A 65 15.58 18.74 -0.24
CA GLY A 65 16.59 17.85 -0.85
C GLY A 65 16.41 16.36 -0.53
N MET A 66 15.25 15.94 -0.03
CA MET A 66 14.97 14.55 0.38
C MET A 66 14.33 13.70 -0.73
N VAL A 67 14.26 14.22 -1.97
CA VAL A 67 13.80 13.50 -3.16
C VAL A 67 14.94 13.52 -4.17
N ARG A 68 15.90 12.62 -3.96
CA ARG A 68 17.18 12.50 -4.67
C ARG A 68 17.61 11.02 -4.71
N PRO A 69 18.58 10.63 -5.55
CA PRO A 69 18.99 9.23 -5.68
C PRO A 69 19.47 8.55 -4.39
N ASP A 70 19.89 9.32 -3.38
CA ASP A 70 20.35 8.83 -2.07
C ASP A 70 19.21 8.68 -1.04
N TYR A 71 17.96 8.96 -1.41
CA TYR A 71 16.79 8.81 -0.54
C TYR A 71 15.83 7.73 -1.06
N ILE A 72 15.30 6.95 -0.13
CA ILE A 72 14.26 5.96 -0.37
C ILE A 72 13.07 6.28 0.53
N TRP A 73 11.90 6.41 -0.09
CA TRP A 73 10.63 6.50 0.60
C TRP A 73 9.89 5.19 0.39
N VAL A 74 9.45 4.53 1.47
CA VAL A 74 8.72 3.26 1.39
C VAL A 74 7.34 3.44 1.99
N GLY A 75 6.33 3.33 1.15
CA GLY A 75 4.93 3.46 1.52
C GLY A 75 4.24 2.12 1.70
N THR A 76 3.03 2.18 2.27
CA THR A 76 2.10 1.05 2.24
C THR A 76 1.46 0.91 0.85
N HIS A 77 0.77 -0.20 0.62
CA HIS A 77 -0.01 -0.44 -0.60
C HIS A 77 -0.98 0.68 -0.98
N THR A 78 -1.47 1.45 0.00
CA THR A 78 -2.35 2.59 -0.28
C THR A 78 -1.67 3.67 -1.13
N MET A 79 -0.32 3.72 -1.14
CA MET A 79 0.45 4.66 -1.96
C MET A 79 0.34 4.40 -3.46
N TYR A 80 -0.23 3.29 -3.91
CA TYR A 80 -0.63 3.17 -5.32
C TYR A 80 -1.56 4.32 -5.73
N ASN A 81 -2.52 4.70 -4.87
CA ASN A 81 -3.46 5.80 -5.12
C ASN A 81 -2.79 7.18 -5.10
N TYR A 82 -1.55 7.30 -4.60
CA TYR A 82 -0.81 8.55 -4.68
C TYR A 82 -0.40 8.83 -6.13
N LEU A 83 -0.14 7.80 -6.94
CA LEU A 83 0.23 7.94 -8.34
C LEU A 83 -0.88 8.62 -9.17
N ASP A 84 -2.14 8.35 -8.85
CA ASP A 84 -3.30 8.99 -9.50
C ASP A 84 -3.33 10.52 -9.28
N ASN A 85 -2.69 11.00 -8.22
CA ASN A 85 -2.63 12.43 -7.89
C ASN A 85 -1.48 13.18 -8.61
N LEU A 86 -0.69 12.48 -9.44
CA LEU A 86 0.48 13.02 -10.14
C LEU A 86 0.15 13.43 -11.58
N ALA A 87 -0.70 14.46 -11.71
CA ALA A 87 -1.23 14.91 -12.99
C ALA A 87 -0.18 15.50 -13.95
N THR A 88 0.91 16.08 -13.42
CA THR A 88 1.94 16.76 -14.23
C THR A 88 3.27 16.01 -14.19
N GLU A 89 4.10 16.22 -15.21
CA GLU A 89 5.46 15.66 -15.24
C GLU A 89 6.31 16.14 -14.04
N SER A 90 6.11 17.38 -13.60
CA SER A 90 6.73 17.88 -12.36
C SER A 90 6.26 17.14 -11.11
N ASP A 91 4.99 16.74 -11.05
CA ASP A 91 4.45 15.97 -9.94
C ASP A 91 4.97 14.52 -9.99
N ARG A 92 5.08 13.90 -11.16
CA ARG A 92 5.64 12.55 -11.32
C ARG A 92 7.05 12.43 -10.77
N ARG A 93 7.89 13.46 -10.94
CA ARG A 93 9.23 13.52 -10.35
C ARG A 93 9.25 13.52 -8.81
N LEU A 94 8.12 13.76 -8.14
CA LEU A 94 8.00 13.62 -6.69
C LEU A 94 7.95 12.16 -6.24
N ALA A 95 7.65 11.22 -7.15
CA ALA A 95 7.68 9.79 -6.87
C ALA A 95 9.06 9.16 -7.09
N ASN A 96 10.08 9.93 -7.47
CA ASN A 96 11.43 9.42 -7.61
C ASN A 96 11.96 8.93 -6.26
N GLY A 97 12.35 7.65 -6.19
CA GLY A 97 12.77 7.00 -4.94
C GLY A 97 11.61 6.52 -4.06
N MET A 98 10.36 6.63 -4.53
CA MET A 98 9.19 6.07 -3.86
C MET A 98 9.04 4.58 -4.22
N MET A 99 9.02 3.74 -3.20
CA MET A 99 8.65 2.33 -3.27
C MET A 99 7.39 2.12 -2.44
N PHE A 100 6.56 1.14 -2.79
CA PHE A 100 5.44 0.76 -1.96
C PHE A 100 5.18 -0.74 -2.08
N SER A 101 4.66 -1.34 -1.02
CA SER A 101 4.23 -2.73 -1.07
C SER A 101 2.97 -2.85 -1.94
N THR A 102 2.81 -3.94 -2.68
CA THR A 102 1.56 -4.26 -3.35
C THR A 102 1.17 -5.69 -3.02
N LEU A 103 -0.12 -6.00 -3.17
CA LEU A 103 -0.55 -7.39 -3.18
C LEU A 103 0.07 -8.08 -4.38
N ARG A 104 0.62 -9.28 -4.16
CA ARG A 104 1.09 -10.13 -5.24
C ARG A 104 -0.11 -10.84 -5.83
N GLU A 105 -0.32 -10.67 -7.13
CA GLU A 105 -1.43 -11.28 -7.85
C GLU A 105 -0.90 -12.27 -8.88
N ASP A 106 -1.41 -13.50 -8.88
CA ASP A 106 -0.95 -14.58 -9.75
C ASP A 106 -1.82 -14.72 -11.01
N HIS A 107 -1.76 -13.69 -11.86
CA HIS A 107 -2.56 -13.60 -13.09
C HIS A 107 -2.33 -14.73 -14.11
N PRO A 108 -1.16 -15.36 -14.21
CA PRO A 108 -0.96 -16.46 -15.15
C PRO A 108 -1.76 -17.74 -14.86
N THR A 109 -2.32 -17.89 -13.66
CA THR A 109 -3.00 -19.13 -13.24
C THR A 109 -4.31 -19.36 -14.01
N SER A 110 -4.65 -20.63 -14.27
CA SER A 110 -5.90 -21.00 -14.93
C SER A 110 -7.12 -20.61 -14.08
N GLN A 111 -6.99 -20.65 -12.76
CA GLN A 111 -8.02 -20.22 -11.81
C GLN A 111 -8.32 -18.73 -11.98
N TYR A 112 -7.30 -17.87 -12.02
CA TYR A 112 -7.49 -16.45 -12.26
C TYR A 112 -8.12 -16.17 -13.63
N GLN A 113 -7.63 -16.82 -14.70
CA GLN A 113 -8.18 -16.61 -16.05
C GLN A 113 -9.65 -17.05 -16.16
N THR A 114 -10.01 -18.13 -15.47
CA THR A 114 -11.40 -18.60 -15.39
C THR A 114 -12.28 -17.61 -14.65
N LEU A 115 -11.88 -17.18 -13.45
CA LEU A 115 -12.60 -16.15 -12.69
C LEU A 115 -12.77 -14.87 -13.51
N ARG A 116 -11.69 -14.39 -14.12
CA ARG A 116 -11.68 -13.17 -14.92
C ARG A 116 -12.62 -13.26 -16.12
N SER A 117 -12.61 -14.38 -16.84
CA SER A 117 -13.50 -14.56 -18.00
C SER A 117 -14.97 -14.61 -17.60
N GLN A 118 -15.30 -15.31 -16.51
CA GLN A 118 -16.66 -15.36 -15.95
C GLN A 118 -17.13 -13.98 -15.46
N TYR A 119 -16.29 -13.25 -14.73
CA TYR A 119 -16.61 -11.91 -14.24
C TYR A 119 -16.89 -10.94 -15.39
N LEU A 120 -16.03 -10.92 -16.42
CA LEU A 120 -16.20 -10.01 -17.56
C LEU A 120 -17.40 -10.38 -18.44
N ALA A 121 -17.77 -11.65 -18.52
CA ALA A 121 -18.99 -12.08 -19.19
C ALA A 121 -20.26 -11.63 -18.43
N GLN A 122 -20.23 -11.68 -17.10
CA GLN A 122 -21.35 -11.30 -16.25
C GLN A 122 -21.50 -9.77 -16.09
N TYR A 123 -20.38 -9.04 -16.08
CA TYR A 123 -20.34 -7.59 -15.85
C TYR A 123 -19.59 -6.85 -16.97
N PRO A 124 -20.10 -6.84 -18.21
CA PRO A 124 -19.37 -6.36 -19.38
C PRO A 124 -19.09 -4.85 -19.38
N SER A 125 -19.87 -4.06 -18.63
CA SER A 125 -19.69 -2.60 -18.52
C SER A 125 -18.70 -2.18 -17.45
N GLN A 126 -18.17 -3.12 -16.65
CA GLN A 126 -17.28 -2.80 -15.55
C GLN A 126 -15.81 -2.64 -16.01
N PRO A 127 -15.04 -1.73 -15.39
CA PRO A 127 -13.61 -1.63 -15.65
C PRO A 127 -12.88 -2.94 -15.35
N LYS A 128 -12.02 -3.37 -16.26
CA LYS A 128 -11.16 -4.56 -16.07
C LYS A 128 -10.25 -4.45 -14.85
N SER A 129 -9.92 -3.23 -14.44
CA SER A 129 -9.11 -2.94 -13.25
C SER A 129 -9.81 -3.29 -11.92
N LEU A 130 -11.10 -3.59 -11.92
CA LEU A 130 -11.78 -4.07 -10.71
C LEU A 130 -11.36 -5.49 -10.30
N MET A 131 -10.73 -6.25 -11.21
CA MET A 131 -10.21 -7.60 -10.94
C MET A 131 -8.74 -7.55 -10.51
N SER A 132 -8.45 -6.78 -9.48
CA SER A 132 -7.12 -6.69 -8.87
C SER A 132 -7.20 -6.35 -7.39
N GLY A 133 -6.05 -6.43 -6.71
CA GLY A 133 -5.83 -6.04 -5.33
C GLY A 133 -6.83 -6.68 -4.37
N PHE A 134 -7.46 -5.84 -3.55
CA PHE A 134 -8.38 -6.31 -2.51
C PHE A 134 -9.62 -7.00 -3.05
N ALA A 135 -10.07 -6.70 -4.27
CA ALA A 135 -11.22 -7.41 -4.84
C ALA A 135 -10.93 -8.92 -4.98
N LEU A 136 -9.72 -9.27 -5.43
CA LEU A 136 -9.26 -10.65 -5.48
C LEU A 136 -9.07 -11.23 -4.07
N THR A 137 -8.50 -10.45 -3.14
CA THR A 137 -8.39 -10.89 -1.74
C THR A 137 -9.75 -11.21 -1.11
N TYR A 138 -10.78 -10.38 -1.34
CA TYR A 138 -12.12 -10.65 -0.85
C TYR A 138 -12.72 -11.92 -1.48
N TYR A 139 -12.51 -12.12 -2.78
CA TYR A 139 -12.91 -13.35 -3.45
C TYR A 139 -12.25 -14.58 -2.81
N ASP A 140 -10.94 -14.54 -2.59
CA ASP A 140 -10.19 -15.62 -1.95
C ASP A 140 -10.66 -15.88 -0.52
N CYS A 141 -10.98 -14.82 0.25
CA CYS A 141 -11.56 -14.97 1.59
C CYS A 141 -12.92 -15.69 1.56
N LEU A 142 -13.80 -15.32 0.62
CA LEU A 142 -15.12 -15.97 0.48
C LEU A 142 -14.98 -17.42 0.00
N LEU A 143 -14.03 -17.69 -0.90
CA LEU A 143 -13.73 -19.04 -1.35
C LEU A 143 -13.22 -19.90 -0.19
N ALA A 144 -12.27 -19.38 0.60
CA ALA A 144 -11.74 -20.05 1.78
C ALA A 144 -12.84 -20.33 2.82
N LEU A 145 -13.72 -19.36 3.08
CA LEU A 145 -14.87 -19.51 3.96
C LEU A 145 -15.80 -20.63 3.48
N THR A 146 -16.15 -20.63 2.19
CA THR A 146 -17.01 -21.65 1.58
C THR A 146 -16.40 -23.04 1.70
N ASN A 147 -15.10 -23.16 1.45
CA ASN A 147 -14.39 -24.43 1.58
C ASN A 147 -14.28 -24.89 3.03
N GLY A 148 -14.15 -23.96 3.99
CA GLY A 148 -14.14 -24.27 5.42
C GLY A 148 -15.49 -24.74 5.96
N ILE A 149 -16.61 -24.21 5.44
CA ILE A 149 -17.96 -24.57 5.88
C ILE A 149 -18.48 -25.85 5.22
N ARG A 150 -18.04 -26.15 3.97
CA ARG A 150 -18.52 -27.30 3.19
C ARG A 150 -18.51 -28.64 3.95
N PRO A 151 -17.46 -29.02 4.71
CA PRO A 151 -17.46 -30.28 5.46
C PRO A 151 -18.57 -30.35 6.52
N PHE A 152 -18.90 -29.23 7.17
CA PHE A 152 -19.94 -29.16 8.21
C PHE A 152 -21.36 -29.30 7.63
N LEU A 153 -21.59 -28.81 6.42
CA LEU A 153 -22.88 -28.96 5.74
C LEU A 153 -23.10 -30.39 5.25
N LEU A 154 -22.04 -31.07 4.83
CA LEU A 154 -22.11 -32.46 4.37
C LEU A 154 -22.30 -33.46 5.52
N THR A 155 -21.81 -33.15 6.73
CA THR A 155 -22.08 -33.97 7.93
C THR A 155 -23.46 -33.71 8.53
N ALA A 156 -23.97 -32.47 8.46
CA ALA A 156 -25.32 -32.14 8.94
C ALA A 156 -26.45 -32.77 8.09
N HIS A 157 -26.20 -33.15 6.83
CA HIS A 157 -27.16 -33.84 5.97
C HIS A 157 -27.14 -35.37 6.04
N ASN A 158 -26.18 -35.95 6.78
CA ASN A 158 -26.06 -37.41 6.97
C ASN A 158 -26.59 -37.88 8.34
N HIS A 159 -27.37 -37.04 9.02
CA HIS A 159 -28.15 -37.34 10.23
C HIS A 159 -29.59 -36.90 10.02
#